data_AF-A0A5W1QCG2-F1
#
_entry.id   AF-A0A5W1QCG2-F1
#
_cell.length_a   1.000
_cell.length_b   1.000
_cell.length_c   1.000
_cell.angle_alpha   90.00
_cell.angle_beta   90.00
_cell.angle_gamma   90.00
#
_symmetry.space_group_name_H-M   'P 1'
#
loop_
_entity.id
_entity.type
_entity.pdbx_description
1 polymer ?
#
loop_
_entity_poly.entity_id
_entity_poly.type
_entity_poly.pdbx_seq_one_letter_code
_entity_poly.pdbx_strand_id
1 'polypeptide(L)' 'MTWPTVTVNQVNQLLGETNEVERTLLFIGTGTKNVGKTLAVNAQSDFNALLGEGNSPLKSDVLAA' A
#
# COMPACT_ATOMS: atom_id res chain seq x y z
N MET A 1 2.01 14.25 -38.38
CA MET A 1 2.96 13.22 -37.92
C MET A 1 2.90 13.23 -36.40
N THR A 2 2.02 12.42 -35.81
CA THR A 2 1.83 12.36 -34.35
C THR A 2 2.86 11.40 -33.77
N TRP A 3 3.69 11.90 -32.86
CA TRP A 3 4.61 11.08 -32.09
C TRP A 3 3.83 10.03 -31.29
N PRO A 4 4.30 8.77 -31.22
CA PRO A 4 3.63 7.77 -30.39
C PRO A 4 3.75 8.18 -28.93
N THR A 5 2.61 8.50 -28.31
CA THR A 5 2.50 8.75 -26.87
C THR A 5 2.40 7.43 -26.14
N VAL A 6 3.37 7.16 -25.24
CA VAL A 6 3.29 6.05 -24.30
C VAL A 6 2.56 6.53 -23.06
N THR A 7 1.40 5.95 -22.77
CA THR A 7 0.66 6.18 -21.53
C THR A 7 1.02 5.09 -20.53
N VAL A 8 1.75 5.42 -19.48
CA VAL A 8 2.03 4.51 -18.37
C VAL A 8 0.83 4.54 -17.42
N ASN A 9 0.08 3.44 -17.35
CA ASN A 9 -1.04 3.29 -16.44
C ASN A 9 -0.67 2.25 -15.37
N GLN A 10 -0.58 2.65 -14.10
CA GLN A 10 -0.42 1.73 -12.98
C GLN A 10 -1.79 1.17 -12.55
N VAL A 11 -2.49 0.50 -13.47
CA VAL A 11 -3.68 -0.27 -13.10
C VAL A 11 -3.25 -1.39 -12.16
N ASN A 12 -4.05 -1.66 -11.13
CA ASN A 12 -3.89 -2.83 -10.28
C ASN A 12 -3.86 -4.08 -11.17
N GLN A 13 -2.68 -4.72 -11.29
CA GLN A 13 -2.44 -5.83 -12.22
C GLN A 13 -3.08 -7.16 -11.77
N LEU A 14 -3.96 -7.13 -10.75
CA LEU A 14 -4.51 -8.33 -10.13
C LEU A 14 -3.37 -9.29 -9.74
N LEU A 15 -2.28 -8.74 -9.20
CA LEU A 15 -1.20 -9.55 -8.64
C LEU A 15 -1.85 -10.43 -7.57
N GLY A 16 -1.87 -11.74 -7.84
CA GLY A 16 -2.46 -12.73 -6.94
C GLY A 16 -1.80 -12.66 -5.57
N GLU A 17 -2.48 -13.22 -4.55
CA GLU A 17 -1.95 -13.27 -3.19
C GLU A 17 -0.50 -13.77 -3.18
N THR A 18 0.39 -12.99 -2.58
CA THR A 18 1.79 -13.35 -2.40
C THR A 18 1.85 -14.64 -1.58
N ASN A 19 2.18 -15.76 -2.23
CA ASN A 19 2.29 -17.09 -1.59
C ASN A 19 3.59 -17.28 -0.78
N GLU A 20 4.42 -16.24 -0.65
CA GLU A 20 5.63 -16.25 0.18
C GLU A 20 5.33 -15.62 1.55
N VAL A 21 5.05 -16.46 2.54
CA VAL A 21 4.88 -16.06 3.95
C VAL A 21 6.21 -15.54 4.55
N GLU A 22 7.36 -15.85 3.95
CA GLU A 22 8.66 -15.72 4.61
C GLU A 22 9.27 -14.30 4.61
N ARG A 23 8.63 -13.29 3.96
CA ARG A 23 9.15 -11.90 3.91
C ARG A 23 8.12 -10.83 4.29
N THR A 24 7.14 -11.16 5.13
CA THR A 24 6.19 -10.14 5.62
C THR A 24 6.74 -9.40 6.84
N LEU A 25 6.71 -8.07 6.79
CA LEU A 25 7.05 -7.18 7.91
C LEU A 25 5.76 -6.75 8.62
N LEU A 26 5.77 -6.75 9.96
CA LEU A 26 4.66 -6.22 10.76
C LEU A 26 5.00 -4.82 11.26
N PHE A 27 4.20 -3.84 10.83
CA PHE A 27 4.28 -2.46 11.28
C PHE A 27 3.18 -2.16 12.29
N ILE A 28 3.54 -1.56 13.43
CA ILE A 28 2.60 -1.19 14.50
C ILE A 28 2.77 0.29 14.80
N GLY A 29 1.68 1.05 14.78
CA GLY A 29 1.71 2.47 15.07
C GLY A 29 0.31 3.05 15.26
N THR A 30 0.22 4.37 15.29
CA THR A 30 -1.04 5.10 15.47
C THR A 30 -1.73 5.39 14.13
N GLY A 31 -3.04 5.20 14.10
CA GLY A 31 -3.88 5.46 12.94
C GLY A 31 -5.32 5.74 13.38
N THR A 32 -6.13 6.33 12.50
CA THR A 32 -7.53 6.67 12.79
C THR A 32 -8.52 5.65 12.18
N LYS A 33 -8.03 4.75 11.35
CA LYS A 33 -8.80 3.68 10.69
C LYS A 33 -8.24 2.31 11.06
N ASN A 34 -9.11 1.30 11.10
CA ASN A 34 -8.76 -0.11 11.37
C ASN A 34 -7.93 -0.36 12.64
N VAL A 35 -8.11 0.47 13.67
CA VAL A 35 -7.46 0.30 14.98
C VAL A 35 -7.85 -1.04 15.61
N GLY A 36 -6.85 -1.76 16.15
CA GLY A 36 -7.04 -3.07 16.78
C GLY A 36 -7.22 -4.22 15.80
N LYS A 37 -7.02 -4.00 14.49
CA LYS A 37 -7.05 -5.04 13.46
C LYS A 37 -5.67 -5.19 12.82
N THR A 38 -5.34 -6.41 12.42
CA THR A 38 -4.20 -6.68 11.54
C THR A 38 -4.69 -6.65 10.10
N LEU A 39 -4.03 -5.87 9.25
CA LEU A 39 -4.36 -5.72 7.84
C LEU A 39 -3.18 -6.23 6.99
N ALA A 40 -3.49 -7.05 5.99
CA ALA A 40 -2.54 -7.35 4.93
C ALA A 40 -2.51 -6.17 3.96
N VAL A 41 -1.32 -5.63 3.71
CA VAL A 41 -1.11 -4.50 2.79
C VAL A 41 0.02 -4.83 1.81
N ASN A 42 -0.03 -4.21 0.64
CA ASN A 42 0.94 -4.36 -0.44
C ASN A 42 1.18 -3.00 -1.13
N ALA A 43 2.07 -2.98 -2.13
CA ALA A 43 2.43 -1.75 -2.86
C ALA A 43 1.27 -1.08 -3.62
N GLN A 44 0.12 -1.76 -3.77
CA GLN A 44 -1.08 -1.23 -4.45
C GLN A 44 -2.18 -0.82 -3.47
N SER A 45 -1.92 -0.94 -2.16
CA SER A 45 -2.91 -0.64 -1.12
C SER A 45 -3.09 0.87 -0.94
N ASP A 46 -4.33 1.33 -0.81
CA ASP A 46 -4.65 2.71 -0.48
C ASP A 46 -4.49 2.94 1.03
N PHE A 47 -3.31 3.42 1.43
CA PHE A 47 -3.00 3.70 2.83
C PHE A 47 -3.83 4.84 3.43
N ASN A 48 -4.38 5.76 2.63
CA ASN A 48 -5.26 6.81 3.14
C ASN A 48 -6.62 6.21 3.53
N ALA A 49 -7.14 5.31 2.71
CA ALA A 49 -8.36 4.57 3.04
C ALA A 49 -8.17 3.61 4.23
N LEU A 50 -7.01 2.95 4.31
CA LEU A 50 -6.75 1.90 5.30
C LEU A 50 -6.29 2.43 6.66
N LEU A 51 -5.45 3.47 6.70
CA LEU A 51 -4.82 3.99 7.92
C LEU A 51 -5.36 5.38 8.34
N GLY A 52 -6.07 6.05 7.43
CA GLY A 52 -6.62 7.40 7.58
C GLY A 52 -5.84 8.43 6.75
N GLU A 53 -6.49 9.53 6.37
CA GLU A 53 -5.90 10.57 5.51
C GLU A 53 -4.80 11.39 6.18
N GLY A 54 -4.86 11.53 7.51
CA GLY A 54 -3.85 12.26 8.28
C GLY A 54 -2.44 11.68 8.10
N ASN A 55 -1.44 12.56 8.20
CA ASN A 55 -0.05 12.13 8.24
C ASN A 55 0.22 11.39 9.56
N SER A 56 0.85 10.22 9.48
CA SER A 56 1.27 9.45 10.64
C SER A 56 2.66 8.84 10.41
N PRO A 57 3.47 8.65 11.47
CA PRO A 57 4.74 7.94 11.36
C PRO A 57 4.58 6.55 10.73
N LEU A 58 3.51 5.83 11.12
CA LEU A 58 3.17 4.51 10.57
C LEU A 58 3.05 4.52 9.04
N LYS A 59 2.42 5.55 8.47
CA LYS A 59 2.27 5.66 7.01
C LYS A 59 3.62 5.88 6.32
N SER A 60 4.49 6.70 6.91
CA SER A 60 5.84 6.94 6.39
C SER A 60 6.70 5.67 6.43
N ASP A 61 6.63 4.91 7.52
CA ASP A 61 7.41 3.69 7.70
C ASP A 61 6.97 2.60 6.70
N VAL A 62 5.65 2.43 6.50
CA VAL A 62 5.10 1.47 5.55
C VAL A 62 5.42 1.85 4.09
N LEU A 63 5.48 3.15 3.77
CA LEU A 63 5.83 3.63 2.43
C LEU A 63 7.33 3.52 2.11
N ALA A 64 8.18 3.46 3.13
CA ALA A 64 9.63 3.36 2.98
C ALA A 64 10.15 1.90 2.90
N ALA A 65 9.30 0.93 3.24
CA ALA A 65 9.60 -0.49 3.25
C ALA A 65 9.44 -1.14 1.86
#